data_AF-A0A5C9B3Q9-F1
#
_entry.id   AF-A0A5C9B3Q9-F1
#
_cell.length_a   1.000
_cell.length_b   1.000
_cell.length_c   1.000
_cell.angle_alpha   90.00
_cell.angle_beta   90.00
_cell.angle_gamma   90.00
#
_symmetry.space_group_name_H-M   'P 1'
#
loop_
_entity.id
_entity.type
_entity.pdbx_description
1 polymer ?
#
loop_
_entity_poly.entity_id
_entity_poly.type
_entity_poly.pdbx_seq_one_letter_code
_entity_poly.pdbx_strand_id
1 'polypeptide(L)'
;KPPVNLSIASVQAPTDAHLGDPFEITAFVQAEGLAGKTATVELLSRPEGETSEPSLVESKELALADNGVPIEVTFKLNPATTGSVEYLLRAKTATKASELSDADNERRKTIRVTDRKTKVLLFAGGPMRDYVFLKNMLFRHKAIEVDVLLQTADPGTAVSQESNKLLFEFPKSREELFPYDVIVAFDPDWRKVTPEQQSNLREWVFAQSGGLILVAGDVNTSSLASGGDEVKPIQELCPVTLSSLASDLLADASGPQAWPIGFTRAGLEAGFLQLTDDTISSAAVATRPPARKRERPCTRTSPTRVRRPATERRSGWRRSFMDRAARCISEPVNSGGCEQSTKTTSIASGRKPFAN
;
A
#
# COMPACT_ATOMS: atom_id res chain seq x y z
N LYS A 1 4.69 -49.45 7.29
CA LYS A 1 5.15 -48.40 6.34
C LYS A 1 4.59 -47.08 6.83
N PRO A 2 5.32 -45.95 6.77
CA PRO A 2 4.73 -44.64 7.02
C PRO A 2 3.57 -44.41 6.03
N PRO A 3 2.56 -43.60 6.40
CA PRO A 3 1.53 -43.18 5.45
C PRO A 3 2.17 -42.41 4.30
N VAL A 4 1.55 -42.51 3.14
CA VAL A 4 1.93 -41.78 1.94
C VAL A 4 0.86 -40.74 1.70
N ASN A 5 1.22 -39.47 1.55
CA ASN A 5 0.24 -38.41 1.27
C ASN A 5 0.92 -37.29 0.48
N LEU A 6 0.35 -36.91 -0.66
CA LEU A 6 0.62 -35.64 -1.31
C LEU A 6 -0.50 -34.66 -0.94
N SER A 7 -0.21 -33.38 -0.80
CA SER A 7 -1.24 -32.38 -0.50
C SER A 7 -0.84 -30.97 -0.91
N ILE A 8 -1.84 -30.14 -1.22
CA ILE A 8 -1.68 -28.70 -1.41
C ILE A 8 -2.11 -28.02 -0.10
N ALA A 9 -1.11 -27.71 0.72
CA ALA A 9 -1.26 -27.14 2.06
C ALA A 9 -1.91 -25.75 2.03
N SER A 10 -1.44 -24.88 1.13
CA SER A 10 -2.06 -23.58 0.90
C SER A 10 -1.83 -23.07 -0.53
N VAL A 11 -2.69 -22.14 -0.95
CA VAL A 11 -2.57 -21.41 -2.22
C VAL A 11 -2.70 -19.93 -1.93
N GLN A 12 -1.68 -19.16 -2.30
CA GLN A 12 -1.67 -17.71 -2.29
C GLN A 12 -1.95 -17.22 -3.71
N ALA A 13 -2.95 -16.36 -3.85
CA ALA A 13 -3.37 -15.77 -5.11
C ALA A 13 -4.11 -14.45 -4.84
N PRO A 14 -4.07 -13.46 -5.75
CA PRO A 14 -4.93 -12.30 -5.66
C PRO A 14 -6.41 -12.71 -5.78
N THR A 15 -7.32 -11.94 -5.20
CA THR A 15 -8.78 -12.13 -5.37
C THR A 15 -9.31 -11.39 -6.59
N ASP A 16 -8.69 -10.26 -6.90
CA ASP A 16 -9.05 -9.36 -8.00
C ASP A 16 -7.76 -9.08 -8.81
N ALA A 17 -7.86 -9.08 -10.14
CA ALA A 17 -6.77 -8.75 -11.06
C ALA A 17 -7.30 -7.80 -12.17
N HIS A 18 -6.42 -7.02 -12.79
CA HIS A 18 -6.78 -6.19 -13.95
C HIS A 18 -6.44 -6.90 -15.26
N LEU A 19 -7.17 -6.57 -16.31
CA LEU A 19 -6.90 -7.08 -17.67
C LEU A 19 -5.51 -6.64 -18.13
N GLY A 20 -4.67 -7.58 -18.57
CA GLY A 20 -3.31 -7.31 -19.05
C GLY A 20 -2.23 -7.10 -17.97
N ASP A 21 -2.60 -6.99 -16.68
CA ASP A 21 -1.65 -6.93 -15.57
C ASP A 21 -1.21 -8.35 -15.18
N PRO A 22 0.09 -8.68 -15.20
CA PRO A 22 0.55 -10.00 -14.81
C PRO A 22 0.40 -10.21 -13.30
N PHE A 23 -0.01 -11.42 -12.90
CA PHE A 23 -0.13 -11.81 -11.50
C PHE A 23 0.37 -13.23 -11.27
N GLU A 24 0.62 -13.56 -10.00
CA GLU A 24 1.20 -14.84 -9.61
C GLU A 24 0.23 -15.66 -8.75
N ILE A 25 0.22 -16.97 -8.96
CA ILE A 25 -0.44 -17.96 -8.11
C ILE A 25 0.65 -18.86 -7.53
N THR A 26 0.76 -18.88 -6.21
CA THR A 26 1.76 -19.65 -5.47
C THR A 26 1.09 -20.79 -4.73
N ALA A 27 1.51 -22.02 -5.02
CA ALA A 27 1.11 -23.24 -4.32
C ALA A 27 2.18 -23.66 -3.32
N PHE A 28 1.76 -24.12 -2.14
CA PHE A 28 2.63 -24.77 -1.16
C PHE A 28 2.26 -26.25 -1.12
N VAL A 29 3.13 -27.08 -1.69
CA VAL A 29 2.92 -28.52 -1.85
C VAL A 29 3.72 -29.26 -0.78
N GLN A 30 3.05 -30.10 0.00
CA GLN A 30 3.66 -30.95 1.02
C GLN A 30 3.53 -32.42 0.63
N ALA A 31 4.53 -33.22 0.98
CA ALA A 31 4.49 -34.66 0.80
C ALA A 31 5.07 -35.42 1.99
N GLU A 32 4.40 -36.49 2.38
CA GLU A 32 4.82 -37.45 3.38
C GLU A 32 5.01 -38.83 2.73
N GLY A 33 6.10 -39.54 3.07
CA GLY A 33 6.39 -40.88 2.52
C GLY A 33 6.77 -40.92 1.03
N LEU A 34 6.98 -39.77 0.38
CA LEU A 34 7.29 -39.63 -1.05
C LEU A 34 8.67 -39.02 -1.35
N ALA A 35 9.56 -38.95 -0.36
CA ALA A 35 10.88 -38.33 -0.48
C ALA A 35 11.67 -38.81 -1.72
N GLY A 36 12.24 -37.86 -2.47
CA GLY A 36 13.03 -38.16 -3.67
C GLY A 36 12.22 -38.59 -4.91
N LYS A 37 10.89 -38.63 -4.84
CA LYS A 37 10.03 -38.81 -6.03
C LYS A 37 9.70 -37.47 -6.68
N THR A 38 9.34 -37.51 -7.95
CA THR A 38 8.78 -36.37 -8.66
C THR A 38 7.25 -36.30 -8.51
N ALA A 39 6.75 -35.08 -8.36
CA ALA A 39 5.35 -34.74 -8.49
C ALA A 39 5.15 -33.68 -9.57
N THR A 40 3.99 -33.67 -10.18
CA THR A 40 3.57 -32.71 -11.20
C THR A 40 2.43 -31.89 -10.63
N VAL A 41 2.57 -30.56 -10.62
CA VAL A 41 1.50 -29.63 -10.25
C VAL A 41 0.93 -29.04 -11.53
N GLU A 42 -0.33 -29.37 -11.79
CA GLU A 42 -1.13 -28.84 -12.87
C GLU A 42 -1.90 -27.62 -12.36
N LEU A 43 -1.74 -26.49 -13.04
CA LEU A 43 -2.64 -25.35 -12.93
C LEU A 43 -3.68 -25.45 -14.04
N LEU A 44 -4.93 -25.68 -13.65
CA LEU A 44 -6.08 -25.75 -14.55
C LEU A 44 -6.97 -24.51 -14.35
N SER A 45 -7.69 -24.07 -15.39
CA SER A 45 -8.61 -22.93 -15.33
C SER A 45 -9.97 -23.24 -15.94
N ARG A 46 -11.02 -22.58 -15.45
CA ARG A 46 -12.33 -22.52 -16.11
C ARG A 46 -13.05 -21.21 -15.80
N PRO A 47 -13.96 -20.73 -16.67
CA PRO A 47 -14.88 -19.65 -16.33
C PRO A 47 -15.73 -20.01 -15.10
N GLU A 48 -15.97 -19.04 -14.22
CA GLU A 48 -16.86 -19.26 -13.07
C GLU A 48 -18.29 -19.52 -13.55
N GLY A 49 -18.85 -20.67 -13.14
CA GLY A 49 -20.20 -21.11 -13.53
C GLY A 49 -20.26 -22.05 -14.73
N GLU A 50 -19.15 -22.32 -15.43
CA GLU A 50 -19.11 -23.37 -16.44
C GLU A 50 -18.89 -24.78 -15.82
N THR A 51 -19.69 -25.74 -16.27
CA THR A 51 -19.55 -27.17 -15.96
C THR A 51 -18.54 -27.87 -16.90
N SER A 52 -17.95 -27.14 -17.84
CA SER A 52 -16.87 -27.58 -18.73
C SER A 52 -15.70 -28.20 -17.95
N GLU A 53 -15.03 -29.20 -18.52
CA GLU A 53 -13.77 -29.68 -17.93
C GLU A 53 -12.72 -28.55 -17.91
N PRO A 54 -11.98 -28.37 -16.81
CA PRO A 54 -11.06 -27.25 -16.68
C PRO A 54 -9.84 -27.46 -17.58
N SER A 55 -9.47 -26.42 -18.34
CA SER A 55 -8.36 -26.46 -19.28
C SER A 55 -7.02 -26.38 -18.55
N LEU A 56 -6.02 -27.15 -19.00
CA LEU A 56 -4.66 -27.05 -18.48
C LEU A 56 -4.01 -25.75 -18.96
N VAL A 57 -3.54 -24.91 -18.02
CA VAL A 57 -2.87 -23.64 -18.29
C VAL A 57 -1.36 -23.83 -18.31
N GLU A 58 -0.81 -24.41 -17.25
CA GLU A 58 0.61 -24.65 -17.06
C GLU A 58 0.80 -25.90 -16.19
N SER A 59 1.91 -26.61 -16.35
CA SER A 59 2.27 -27.78 -15.56
C SER A 59 3.73 -27.68 -15.16
N LYS A 60 4.06 -27.98 -13.90
CA LYS A 60 5.43 -27.95 -13.37
C LYS A 60 5.75 -29.23 -12.64
N GLU A 61 6.92 -29.79 -12.93
CA GLU A 61 7.50 -30.89 -12.17
C GLU A 61 8.32 -30.36 -11.01
N LEU A 62 8.21 -31.00 -9.85
CA LEU A 62 9.03 -30.75 -8.67
C LEU A 62 9.57 -32.06 -8.11
N ALA A 63 10.78 -32.01 -7.56
CA ALA A 63 11.31 -33.07 -6.71
C ALA A 63 10.77 -32.88 -5.28
N LEU A 64 10.12 -33.89 -4.72
CA LEU A 64 9.51 -33.82 -3.39
C LEU A 64 10.57 -33.84 -2.30
N ALA A 65 10.52 -32.83 -1.43
CA ALA A 65 11.35 -32.70 -0.24
C ALA A 65 10.99 -33.76 0.80
N ASP A 66 11.92 -34.04 1.71
CA ASP A 66 11.74 -35.05 2.73
C ASP A 66 10.86 -34.55 3.89
N ASN A 67 10.12 -35.46 4.52
CA ASN A 67 9.37 -35.27 5.76
C ASN A 67 8.44 -34.02 5.85
N GLY A 68 7.62 -33.76 4.84
CA GLY A 68 6.51 -32.79 4.94
C GLY A 68 6.90 -31.32 4.83
N VAL A 69 8.14 -30.98 4.45
CA VAL A 69 8.53 -29.59 4.17
C VAL A 69 7.76 -29.06 2.95
N PRO A 70 7.01 -27.94 3.06
CA PRO A 70 6.29 -27.37 1.94
C PRO A 70 7.24 -26.78 0.90
N ILE A 71 7.10 -27.22 -0.35
CA ILE A 71 7.77 -26.63 -1.51
C ILE A 71 6.87 -25.57 -2.14
N GLU A 72 7.46 -24.42 -2.44
CA GLU A 72 6.80 -23.33 -3.16
C GLU A 72 6.83 -23.57 -4.68
N VAL A 73 5.67 -23.48 -5.34
CA VAL A 73 5.53 -23.56 -6.80
C VAL A 73 4.72 -22.37 -7.29
N THR A 74 5.38 -21.49 -8.06
CA THR A 74 4.79 -20.23 -8.51
C THR A 74 4.49 -20.26 -10.02
N PHE A 75 3.25 -19.91 -10.36
CA PHE A 75 2.74 -19.80 -11.73
C PHE A 75 2.52 -18.33 -12.06
N LYS A 76 3.02 -17.87 -13.22
CA LYS A 76 2.90 -16.47 -13.65
C LYS A 76 1.88 -16.37 -14.77
N LEU A 77 0.81 -15.63 -14.54
CA LEU A 77 -0.33 -15.52 -15.45
C LEU A 77 -0.47 -14.10 -15.97
N ASN A 78 -0.93 -13.97 -17.22
CA ASN A 78 -1.37 -12.70 -17.79
C ASN A 78 -2.83 -12.87 -18.27
N PRO A 79 -3.81 -12.19 -17.64
CA PRO A 79 -5.22 -12.38 -17.95
C PRO A 79 -5.59 -11.69 -19.28
N ALA A 80 -6.01 -12.50 -20.25
CA ALA A 80 -6.39 -12.03 -21.60
C ALA A 80 -7.89 -11.69 -21.76
N THR A 81 -8.74 -12.10 -20.80
CA THR A 81 -10.21 -11.94 -20.88
C THR A 81 -10.75 -11.47 -19.52
N THR A 82 -11.76 -10.60 -19.55
CA THR A 82 -12.49 -10.15 -18.35
C THR A 82 -13.49 -11.20 -17.86
N GLY A 83 -13.71 -11.26 -16.55
CA GLY A 83 -14.64 -12.20 -15.92
C GLY A 83 -14.06 -12.85 -14.66
N SER A 84 -14.90 -13.62 -13.96
CA SER A 84 -14.42 -14.51 -12.91
C SER A 84 -13.87 -15.80 -13.52
N VAL A 85 -12.65 -16.17 -13.15
CA VAL A 85 -12.01 -17.44 -13.54
C VAL A 85 -11.73 -18.24 -12.28
N GLU A 86 -12.18 -19.49 -12.23
CA GLU A 86 -11.77 -20.43 -11.19
C GLU A 86 -10.50 -21.17 -11.64
N TYR A 87 -9.44 -21.02 -10.87
CA TYR A 87 -8.21 -21.78 -11.00
C TYR A 87 -8.25 -22.99 -10.06
N LEU A 88 -8.04 -24.17 -10.62
CA LEU A 88 -7.88 -25.43 -9.91
C LEU A 88 -6.41 -25.83 -9.96
N LEU A 89 -5.75 -25.86 -8.81
CA LEU A 89 -4.44 -26.46 -8.67
C LEU A 89 -4.62 -27.93 -8.29
N ARG A 90 -3.95 -28.82 -9.02
CA ARG A 90 -3.97 -30.26 -8.79
C ARG A 90 -2.54 -30.78 -8.74
N ALA A 91 -2.19 -31.45 -7.64
CA ALA A 91 -0.93 -32.16 -7.50
C ALA A 91 -1.12 -33.64 -7.89
N LYS A 92 -0.17 -34.22 -8.62
CA LYS A 92 -0.14 -35.64 -9.01
C LYS A 92 1.24 -36.23 -8.78
N THR A 93 1.29 -37.48 -8.32
CA THR A 93 2.52 -38.30 -8.32
C THR A 93 2.66 -39.07 -9.64
N ALA A 94 3.90 -39.25 -10.13
CA ALA A 94 4.15 -40.04 -11.34
C ALA A 94 3.85 -41.54 -11.17
N THR A 95 3.84 -42.03 -9.92
CA THR A 95 3.42 -43.39 -9.56
C THR A 95 2.19 -43.29 -8.68
N LYS A 96 1.04 -43.78 -9.16
CA LYS A 96 -0.23 -43.78 -8.44
C LYS A 96 -0.11 -44.54 -7.12
N ALA A 97 0.19 -43.82 -6.04
CA ALA A 97 0.32 -44.38 -4.70
C ALA A 97 -1.07 -44.54 -4.06
N SER A 98 -1.18 -45.43 -3.08
CA SER A 98 -2.34 -45.44 -2.18
C SER A 98 -2.10 -44.35 -1.14
N GLU A 99 -2.62 -43.16 -1.41
CA GLU A 99 -2.51 -42.01 -0.52
C GLU A 99 -3.57 -42.05 0.59
N LEU A 100 -3.41 -41.25 1.66
CA LEU A 100 -4.36 -41.25 2.78
C LEU A 100 -5.68 -40.55 2.40
N SER A 101 -5.59 -39.58 1.49
CA SER A 101 -6.71 -38.85 0.91
C SER A 101 -6.32 -38.37 -0.49
N ASP A 102 -7.26 -38.40 -1.44
CA ASP A 102 -7.10 -37.78 -2.77
C ASP A 102 -7.67 -36.34 -2.81
N ALA A 103 -8.36 -35.90 -1.75
CA ALA A 103 -9.15 -34.66 -1.74
C ALA A 103 -8.34 -33.39 -1.41
N ASP A 104 -7.20 -33.55 -0.77
CA ASP A 104 -6.22 -32.52 -0.42
C ASP A 104 -5.15 -32.30 -1.51
N ASN A 105 -5.12 -33.18 -2.51
CA ASN A 105 -4.38 -33.00 -3.77
C ASN A 105 -4.96 -31.90 -4.69
N GLU A 106 -6.17 -31.38 -4.40
CA GLU A 106 -6.82 -30.31 -5.15
C GLU A 106 -7.12 -29.07 -4.31
N ARG A 107 -6.89 -27.88 -4.86
CA ARG A 107 -7.32 -26.59 -4.29
C ARG A 107 -7.84 -25.64 -5.36
N ARG A 108 -8.96 -24.97 -5.07
CA ARG A 108 -9.63 -24.02 -5.97
C ARG A 108 -9.49 -22.59 -5.47
N LYS A 109 -9.32 -21.65 -6.41
CA LYS A 109 -9.31 -20.20 -6.18
C LYS A 109 -10.00 -19.48 -7.33
N THR A 110 -11.11 -18.79 -7.03
CA THR A 110 -11.70 -17.83 -7.96
C THR A 110 -10.92 -16.52 -7.93
N ILE A 111 -10.55 -16.02 -9.11
CA ILE A 111 -9.93 -14.72 -9.32
C ILE A 111 -10.83 -13.92 -10.27
N ARG A 112 -11.17 -12.68 -9.87
CA ARG A 112 -11.99 -11.79 -10.68
C ARG A 112 -11.11 -10.87 -11.53
N VAL A 113 -11.11 -11.06 -12.84
CA VAL A 113 -10.45 -10.17 -13.79
C VAL A 113 -11.41 -9.04 -14.17
N THR A 114 -11.02 -7.78 -13.94
CA THR A 114 -11.80 -6.62 -14.36
C THR A 114 -10.98 -5.66 -15.23
N ASP A 115 -11.59 -5.13 -16.29
CA ASP A 115 -11.03 -4.03 -17.10
C ASP A 115 -11.52 -2.66 -16.57
N ARG A 116 -11.71 -2.55 -15.24
CA ARG A 116 -12.06 -1.27 -14.63
C ARG A 116 -10.78 -0.46 -14.46
N LYS A 117 -10.69 0.66 -15.16
CA LYS A 117 -9.63 1.65 -14.92
C LYS A 117 -9.72 2.23 -13.51
N THR A 118 -8.57 2.41 -12.89
CA THR A 118 -8.47 3.07 -11.58
C THR A 118 -8.77 4.56 -11.76
N LYS A 119 -9.78 5.08 -11.07
CA LYS A 119 -10.13 6.51 -11.11
C LYS A 119 -9.37 7.28 -10.03
N VAL A 120 -8.52 8.22 -10.45
CA VAL A 120 -7.67 9.04 -9.57
C VAL A 120 -8.08 10.51 -9.69
N LEU A 121 -8.34 11.15 -8.55
CA LEU A 121 -8.49 12.60 -8.48
C LEU A 121 -7.20 13.24 -7.98
N LEU A 122 -6.57 14.08 -8.81
CA LEU A 122 -5.45 14.94 -8.41
C LEU A 122 -6.00 16.28 -7.92
N PHE A 123 -5.96 16.49 -6.61
CA PHE A 123 -6.44 17.69 -5.95
C PHE A 123 -5.25 18.53 -5.49
N ALA A 124 -5.06 19.73 -6.04
CA ALA A 124 -3.89 20.56 -5.78
C ALA A 124 -4.24 21.98 -5.35
N GLY A 125 -3.54 22.48 -4.33
CA GLY A 125 -3.60 23.89 -3.93
C GLY A 125 -2.90 24.83 -4.92
N GLY A 126 -1.91 24.33 -5.66
CA GLY A 126 -1.14 25.08 -6.66
C GLY A 126 -0.38 24.16 -7.62
N PRO A 127 0.18 24.69 -8.73
CA PRO A 127 0.84 23.90 -9.78
C PRO A 127 2.25 23.45 -9.36
N MET A 128 2.33 22.56 -8.37
CA MET A 128 3.58 22.03 -7.84
C MET A 128 4.30 21.12 -8.84
N ARG A 129 5.63 21.03 -8.75
CA ARG A 129 6.46 20.20 -9.64
C ARG A 129 6.01 18.73 -9.61
N ASP A 130 5.74 18.20 -8.41
CA ASP A 130 5.38 16.79 -8.22
C ASP A 130 3.96 16.50 -8.71
N TYR A 131 3.05 17.48 -8.56
CA TYR A 131 1.72 17.45 -9.16
C TYR A 131 1.79 17.42 -10.70
N VAL A 132 2.59 18.29 -11.33
CA VAL A 132 2.76 18.30 -12.79
C VAL A 132 3.39 17.00 -13.27
N PHE A 133 4.41 16.49 -12.58
CA PHE A 133 5.05 15.21 -12.90
C PHE A 133 4.06 14.04 -12.80
N LEU A 134 3.36 13.90 -11.67
CA LEU A 134 2.43 12.80 -11.45
C LEU A 134 1.26 12.86 -12.44
N LYS A 135 0.68 14.04 -12.68
CA LYS A 135 -0.40 14.23 -13.66
C LYS A 135 -0.01 13.72 -15.04
N ASN A 136 1.12 14.20 -15.58
CA ASN A 136 1.57 13.84 -16.92
C ASN A 136 1.97 12.35 -17.02
N MET A 137 2.45 11.74 -15.93
CA MET A 137 2.75 10.31 -15.86
C MET A 137 1.47 9.46 -15.87
N LEU A 138 0.52 9.77 -14.98
CA LEU A 138 -0.73 9.01 -14.84
C LEU A 138 -1.64 9.15 -16.06
N PHE A 139 -1.74 10.34 -16.67
CA PHE A 139 -2.57 10.59 -17.85
C PHE A 139 -2.15 9.75 -19.08
N ARG A 140 -0.88 9.33 -19.14
CA ARG A 140 -0.35 8.44 -20.19
C ARG A 140 -0.64 6.96 -19.92
N HIS A 141 -1.06 6.61 -18.71
CA HIS A 141 -1.23 5.22 -18.29
C HIS A 141 -2.62 4.69 -18.65
N LYS A 142 -2.69 3.71 -19.57
CA LYS A 142 -3.97 3.23 -20.15
C LYS A 142 -5.00 2.73 -19.14
N ALA A 143 -4.54 2.14 -18.04
CA ALA A 143 -5.38 1.56 -16.97
C ALA A 143 -5.83 2.58 -15.90
N ILE A 144 -5.49 3.88 -16.06
CA ILE A 144 -5.81 4.93 -15.09
C ILE A 144 -6.63 6.01 -15.78
N GLU A 145 -7.63 6.53 -15.08
CA GLU A 145 -8.35 7.76 -15.46
C GLU A 145 -8.02 8.83 -14.43
N VAL A 146 -7.59 9.99 -14.90
CA VAL A 146 -7.07 11.08 -14.07
C VAL A 146 -7.96 12.31 -14.20
N ASP A 147 -8.71 12.59 -13.15
CA ASP A 147 -9.44 13.84 -13.01
C ASP A 147 -8.61 14.83 -12.21
N VAL A 148 -8.71 16.12 -12.54
CA VAL A 148 -7.84 17.17 -12.00
C VAL A 148 -8.67 18.30 -11.40
N LEU A 149 -8.33 18.69 -10.17
CA LEU A 149 -8.84 19.88 -9.49
C LEU A 149 -7.66 20.72 -9.00
N LEU A 150 -7.46 21.91 -9.59
CA LEU A 150 -6.41 22.85 -9.20
C LEU A 150 -7.05 24.12 -8.63
N GLN A 151 -6.93 24.36 -7.33
CA GLN A 151 -7.63 25.45 -6.63
C GLN A 151 -7.17 26.88 -7.01
N THR A 152 -6.05 27.01 -7.73
CA THR A 152 -5.57 28.26 -8.34
C THR A 152 -5.95 28.41 -9.81
N ALA A 153 -6.60 27.42 -10.42
CA ALA A 153 -7.09 27.55 -11.79
C ALA A 153 -8.40 28.36 -11.78
N ASP A 154 -8.41 29.47 -12.51
CA ASP A 154 -9.60 30.28 -12.73
C ASP A 154 -10.47 29.64 -13.82
N PRO A 155 -11.77 29.35 -13.57
CA PRO A 155 -12.69 28.85 -14.60
C PRO A 155 -12.79 29.74 -15.85
N GLY A 156 -12.58 31.05 -15.72
CA GLY A 156 -12.59 32.00 -16.83
C GLY A 156 -11.30 31.98 -17.67
N THR A 157 -10.20 31.47 -17.12
CA THR A 157 -8.92 31.34 -17.83
C THR A 157 -8.68 29.87 -18.14
N ALA A 158 -9.10 29.42 -19.31
CA ALA A 158 -9.10 28.00 -19.71
C ALA A 158 -7.68 27.39 -19.81
N VAL A 159 -7.07 27.08 -18.66
CA VAL A 159 -5.82 26.34 -18.56
C VAL A 159 -6.09 24.88 -18.89
N SER A 160 -5.91 24.52 -20.15
CA SER A 160 -5.95 23.13 -20.59
C SER A 160 -4.93 22.29 -19.81
N GLN A 161 -5.38 21.19 -19.21
CA GLN A 161 -4.54 20.29 -18.43
C GLN A 161 -4.68 18.86 -18.95
N GLU A 162 -3.55 18.16 -19.10
CA GLU A 162 -3.51 16.70 -19.32
C GLU A 162 -4.34 15.98 -18.24
N SER A 163 -5.59 15.64 -18.56
CA SER A 163 -6.59 15.06 -17.65
C SER A 163 -7.77 14.50 -18.46
N ASN A 164 -8.49 13.54 -17.89
CA ASN A 164 -9.74 13.02 -18.45
C ASN A 164 -10.92 13.97 -18.18
N LYS A 165 -10.94 14.61 -17.00
CA LYS A 165 -11.90 15.65 -16.63
C LYS A 165 -11.20 16.73 -15.79
N LEU A 166 -11.46 17.99 -16.15
CA LEU A 166 -11.12 19.13 -15.32
C LEU A 166 -12.30 19.46 -14.40
N LEU A 167 -12.03 19.56 -13.09
CA LEU A 167 -12.95 20.01 -12.06
C LEU A 167 -12.54 21.42 -11.60
N PHE A 168 -13.53 22.24 -11.29
CA PHE A 168 -13.35 23.58 -10.72
C PHE A 168 -13.72 23.65 -9.24
N GLU A 169 -14.48 22.66 -8.76
CA GLU A 169 -14.91 22.53 -7.37
C GLU A 169 -14.66 21.10 -6.90
N PHE A 170 -14.50 20.91 -5.58
CA PHE A 170 -14.40 19.58 -4.98
C PHE A 170 -15.74 18.83 -5.14
N PRO A 171 -15.77 17.49 -5.30
CA PRO A 171 -17.03 16.73 -5.35
C PRO A 171 -17.98 17.09 -4.21
N LYS A 172 -19.22 17.44 -4.53
CA LYS A 172 -20.21 17.94 -3.56
C LYS A 172 -20.88 16.79 -2.82
N SER A 173 -21.27 15.75 -3.56
CA SER A 173 -22.01 14.61 -3.01
C SER A 173 -21.18 13.33 -2.93
N ARG A 174 -21.73 12.31 -2.27
CA ARG A 174 -21.12 10.98 -2.14
C ARG A 174 -21.06 10.27 -3.49
N GLU A 175 -22.08 10.47 -4.31
CA GLU A 175 -22.23 9.89 -5.66
C GLU A 175 -21.18 10.42 -6.62
N GLU A 176 -20.72 11.67 -6.44
CA GLU A 176 -19.61 12.26 -7.18
C GLU A 176 -18.23 11.79 -6.67
N LEU A 177 -18.10 11.56 -5.35
CA LEU A 177 -16.82 11.22 -4.71
C LEU A 177 -16.50 9.71 -4.72
N PHE A 178 -17.49 8.86 -4.50
CA PHE A 178 -17.32 7.41 -4.35
C PHE A 178 -16.88 6.66 -5.62
N PRO A 179 -17.08 7.15 -6.86
CA PRO A 179 -16.49 6.55 -8.06
C PRO A 179 -14.95 6.60 -8.11
N TYR A 180 -14.31 7.51 -7.38
CA TYR A 180 -12.85 7.57 -7.28
C TYR A 180 -12.31 6.45 -6.39
N ASP A 181 -11.17 5.90 -6.77
CA ASP A 181 -10.46 4.84 -6.04
C ASP A 181 -9.35 5.40 -5.15
N VAL A 182 -8.73 6.51 -5.59
CA VAL A 182 -7.63 7.23 -4.93
C VAL A 182 -7.78 8.75 -5.15
N ILE A 183 -7.48 9.54 -4.11
CA ILE A 183 -7.34 11.00 -4.17
C ILE A 183 -5.90 11.33 -3.76
N VAL A 184 -5.19 12.09 -4.59
CA VAL A 184 -3.85 12.59 -4.29
C VAL A 184 -3.94 14.10 -4.07
N ALA A 185 -3.74 14.52 -2.82
CA ALA A 185 -3.89 15.89 -2.37
C ALA A 185 -2.52 16.58 -2.26
N PHE A 186 -2.19 17.49 -3.18
CA PHE A 186 -0.97 18.29 -3.19
C PHE A 186 -1.21 19.65 -2.52
N ASP A 187 -0.88 19.73 -1.23
CA ASP A 187 -0.97 20.94 -0.41
C ASP A 187 -2.24 21.79 -0.64
N PRO A 188 -3.46 21.22 -0.67
CA PRO A 188 -4.66 22.00 -0.94
C PRO A 188 -5.07 22.85 0.27
N ASP A 189 -5.74 23.96 0.00
CA ASP A 189 -6.45 24.74 1.00
C ASP A 189 -7.76 24.03 1.34
N TRP A 190 -7.73 23.24 2.42
CA TRP A 190 -8.87 22.50 2.93
C TRP A 190 -10.01 23.40 3.43
N ARG A 191 -9.76 24.69 3.72
CA ARG A 191 -10.81 25.65 4.14
C ARG A 191 -11.74 26.03 2.99
N LYS A 192 -11.32 25.79 1.74
CA LYS A 192 -12.17 25.92 0.54
C LYS A 192 -13.04 24.67 0.28
N VAL A 193 -12.85 23.60 1.05
CA VAL A 193 -13.68 22.38 0.99
C VAL A 193 -14.70 22.48 2.11
N THR A 194 -16.00 22.40 1.78
CA THR A 194 -17.06 22.64 2.77
C THR A 194 -17.06 21.55 3.86
N PRO A 195 -17.60 21.83 5.07
CA PRO A 195 -17.64 20.82 6.14
C PRO A 195 -18.36 19.53 5.74
N GLU A 196 -19.39 19.62 4.89
CA GLU A 196 -20.09 18.46 4.32
C GLU A 196 -19.19 17.64 3.40
N GLN A 197 -18.44 18.31 2.50
CA GLN A 197 -17.48 17.65 1.61
C GLN A 197 -16.34 16.98 2.38
N GLN A 198 -15.82 17.62 3.43
CA GLN A 198 -14.81 17.03 4.32
C GLN A 198 -15.37 15.80 5.06
N SER A 199 -16.65 15.85 5.49
CA SER A 199 -17.33 14.71 6.11
C SER A 199 -17.53 13.54 5.12
N ASN A 200 -17.94 13.83 3.89
CA ASN A 200 -18.07 12.84 2.82
C ASN A 200 -16.70 12.21 2.46
N LEU A 201 -15.62 12.99 2.45
CA LEU A 201 -14.24 12.49 2.27
C LEU A 201 -13.81 11.59 3.43
N ARG A 202 -14.07 12.00 4.67
CA ARG A 202 -13.82 11.19 5.87
C ARG A 202 -14.54 9.85 5.79
N GLU A 203 -15.82 9.84 5.45
CA GLU A 203 -16.60 8.61 5.31
C GLU A 203 -16.10 7.73 4.15
N TRP A 204 -15.74 8.33 3.00
CA TRP A 204 -15.17 7.60 1.87
C TRP A 204 -13.87 6.87 2.23
N VAL A 205 -12.95 7.52 2.97
CA VAL A 205 -11.72 6.86 3.46
C VAL A 205 -12.05 5.74 4.46
N PHE A 206 -12.84 6.00 5.50
CA PHE A 206 -13.07 5.03 6.58
C PHE A 206 -14.02 3.88 6.23
N ALA A 207 -15.09 4.14 5.47
CA ALA A 207 -16.15 3.16 5.19
C ALA A 207 -16.01 2.50 3.81
N GLN A 208 -15.64 3.27 2.77
CA GLN A 208 -15.50 2.76 1.40
C GLN A 208 -14.06 2.33 1.05
N SER A 209 -13.14 2.38 2.02
CA SER A 209 -11.71 2.09 1.83
C SER A 209 -11.02 3.00 0.80
N GLY A 210 -11.50 4.24 0.65
CA GLY A 210 -10.92 5.23 -0.26
C GLY A 210 -9.43 5.49 0.02
N GLY A 211 -8.60 5.53 -1.03
CA GLY A 211 -7.17 5.79 -0.88
C GLY A 211 -6.88 7.28 -0.84
N LEU A 212 -6.46 7.83 0.31
CA LEU A 212 -6.02 9.22 0.41
C LEU A 212 -4.50 9.29 0.50
N ILE A 213 -3.87 10.02 -0.40
CA ILE A 213 -2.44 10.36 -0.36
C ILE A 213 -2.33 11.87 -0.13
N LEU A 214 -1.67 12.26 0.96
CA LEU A 214 -1.40 13.66 1.29
C LEU A 214 0.06 13.98 0.97
N VAL A 215 0.28 14.94 0.07
CA VAL A 215 1.60 15.49 -0.26
C VAL A 215 1.69 16.88 0.35
N ALA A 216 2.56 17.02 1.35
CA ALA A 216 2.82 18.28 2.02
C ALA A 216 3.47 19.30 1.09
N GLY A 217 3.20 20.59 1.34
CA GLY A 217 3.83 21.70 0.63
C GLY A 217 4.07 22.90 1.53
N ASP A 218 4.47 24.02 0.92
CA ASP A 218 4.92 25.21 1.64
C ASP A 218 3.82 26.26 1.86
N VAL A 219 2.60 26.07 1.32
CA VAL A 219 1.54 27.09 1.31
C VAL A 219 0.43 26.79 2.30
N ASN A 220 -0.19 25.61 2.23
CA ASN A 220 -1.42 25.30 2.98
C ASN A 220 -1.20 24.30 4.14
N THR A 221 -0.13 23.52 4.12
CA THR A 221 0.15 22.46 5.09
C THR A 221 0.35 23.01 6.51
N SER A 222 0.96 24.20 6.66
CA SER A 222 1.04 24.89 7.96
C SER A 222 -0.36 25.27 8.47
N SER A 223 -1.23 25.80 7.61
CA SER A 223 -2.63 26.09 7.96
C SER A 223 -3.47 24.84 8.24
N LEU A 224 -3.14 23.68 7.66
CA LEU A 224 -3.74 22.40 8.04
C LEU A 224 -3.24 21.93 9.42
N ALA A 225 -1.96 22.17 9.73
CA ALA A 225 -1.34 21.80 11.00
C ALA A 225 -1.80 22.68 12.19
N SER A 226 -2.07 23.96 11.95
CA SER A 226 -2.52 24.93 12.96
C SER A 226 -4.04 25.17 12.98
N GLY A 227 -4.77 24.67 11.98
CA GLY A 227 -6.21 24.91 11.82
C GLY A 227 -7.05 24.27 12.94
N GLY A 228 -8.23 24.86 13.16
CA GLY A 228 -9.17 24.47 14.20
C GLY A 228 -10.16 23.40 13.76
N ASP A 229 -11.37 23.46 14.33
CA ASP A 229 -12.46 22.53 14.00
C ASP A 229 -12.84 22.54 12.51
N GLU A 230 -12.53 23.61 11.77
CA GLU A 230 -12.82 23.75 10.33
C GLU A 230 -12.01 22.85 9.38
N VAL A 231 -10.90 22.27 9.84
CA VAL A 231 -10.07 21.29 9.08
C VAL A 231 -9.80 20.00 9.85
N LYS A 232 -10.32 19.90 11.08
CA LYS A 232 -10.20 18.73 11.96
C LYS A 232 -10.62 17.39 11.32
N PRO A 233 -11.68 17.28 10.49
CA PRO A 233 -11.98 16.04 9.78
C PRO A 233 -10.83 15.55 8.89
N ILE A 234 -10.02 16.46 8.34
CA ILE A 234 -8.84 16.14 7.52
C ILE A 234 -7.62 15.83 8.39
N GLN A 235 -7.42 16.57 9.48
CA GLN A 235 -6.36 16.27 10.45
C GLN A 235 -6.50 14.83 11.01
N GLU A 236 -7.72 14.36 11.27
CA GLU A 236 -7.98 12.98 11.70
C GLU A 236 -7.63 11.91 10.64
N LEU A 237 -7.63 12.27 9.35
CA LEU A 237 -7.21 11.39 8.25
C LEU A 237 -5.69 11.34 8.06
N CYS A 238 -4.93 12.24 8.71
CA CYS A 238 -3.48 12.27 8.60
C CYS A 238 -2.84 11.08 9.36
N PRO A 239 -1.97 10.28 8.73
CA PRO A 239 -1.28 9.16 9.39
C PRO A 239 -0.16 9.62 10.35
N VAL A 240 0.08 10.93 10.42
CA VAL A 240 1.08 11.60 11.25
C VAL A 240 0.45 12.78 11.97
N THR A 241 0.94 13.09 13.16
CA THR A 241 0.60 14.34 13.85
C THR A 241 1.37 15.49 13.23
N LEU A 242 0.66 16.40 12.57
CA LEU A 242 1.24 17.62 12.04
C LEU A 242 1.59 18.57 13.19
N SER A 243 2.77 19.18 13.14
CA SER A 243 3.20 20.21 14.10
C SER A 243 3.35 21.54 13.38
N SER A 244 2.58 22.53 13.81
CA SER A 244 2.70 23.92 13.36
C SER A 244 4.06 24.51 13.75
N LEU A 245 4.44 24.39 15.03
CA LEU A 245 5.70 24.91 15.56
C LEU A 245 6.94 24.37 14.81
N ALA A 246 6.98 23.07 14.51
CA ALA A 246 8.08 22.49 13.73
C ALA A 246 8.05 22.90 12.25
N SER A 247 6.85 23.12 11.69
CA SER A 247 6.65 23.60 10.32
C SER A 247 7.16 25.03 10.12
N ASP A 248 6.96 25.90 11.11
CA ASP A 248 7.33 27.31 11.04
C ASP A 248 8.83 27.51 11.31
N LEU A 249 9.38 26.85 12.34
CA LEU A 249 10.81 26.93 12.67
C LEU A 249 11.73 26.40 11.56
N LEU A 250 11.24 25.50 10.70
CA LEU A 250 12.00 24.91 9.60
C LEU A 250 11.62 25.50 8.23
N ALA A 251 10.63 26.39 8.17
CA ALA A 251 10.31 27.17 6.97
C ALA A 251 11.46 28.10 6.54
N ASP A 252 12.36 28.46 7.46
CA ASP A 252 13.60 29.21 7.16
C ASP A 252 14.87 28.33 7.15
N ALA A 253 14.81 27.10 7.66
CA ALA A 253 15.96 26.17 7.71
C ALA A 253 16.28 25.53 6.35
N SER A 254 16.64 26.35 5.35
CA SER A 254 17.22 25.87 4.09
C SER A 254 18.74 25.72 4.25
N GLY A 255 19.17 24.69 4.98
CA GLY A 255 20.60 24.39 5.17
C GLY A 255 21.34 24.15 3.83
N PRO A 256 22.64 24.48 3.73
CA PRO A 256 23.43 24.26 2.52
C PRO A 256 23.76 22.77 2.27
N GLN A 257 23.60 21.93 3.29
CA GLN A 257 23.88 20.50 3.25
C GLN A 257 22.60 19.71 2.99
N ALA A 258 22.63 18.83 1.98
CA ALA A 258 21.56 17.88 1.73
C ALA A 258 21.55 16.80 2.84
N TRP A 259 20.36 16.46 3.33
CA TRP A 259 20.17 15.40 4.31
C TRP A 259 19.96 14.08 3.57
N PRO A 260 20.73 13.02 3.87
CA PRO A 260 20.53 11.71 3.27
C PRO A 260 19.31 11.02 3.92
N ILE A 261 18.45 10.41 3.12
CA ILE A 261 17.27 9.70 3.63
C ILE A 261 17.70 8.41 4.31
N GLY A 262 17.47 8.32 5.62
CA GLY A 262 17.63 7.09 6.39
C GLY A 262 16.34 6.28 6.38
N PHE A 263 16.34 5.12 5.71
CA PHE A 263 15.22 4.18 5.80
C PHE A 263 15.31 3.33 7.07
N THR A 264 14.16 3.14 7.72
CA THR A 264 14.03 2.07 8.72
C THR A 264 14.04 0.72 8.01
N ARG A 265 14.18 -0.37 8.79
CA ARG A 265 13.97 -1.73 8.27
C ARG A 265 12.63 -1.89 7.52
N ALA A 266 11.56 -1.27 8.02
CA ALA A 266 10.26 -1.29 7.36
C ALA A 266 10.23 -0.50 6.04
N GLY A 267 11.07 0.54 5.90
CA GLY A 267 11.29 1.25 4.65
C GLY A 267 12.06 0.43 3.62
N LEU A 268 13.10 -0.31 4.04
CA LEU A 268 13.87 -1.21 3.17
C LEU A 268 13.05 -2.41 2.66
N GLU A 269 12.18 -2.96 3.52
CA GLU A 269 11.25 -4.04 3.18
C GLU A 269 10.04 -3.55 2.33
N ALA A 270 9.85 -2.24 2.17
CA ALA A 270 8.76 -1.67 1.38
C ALA A 270 9.14 -1.56 -0.10
N GLY A 271 8.76 -2.56 -0.91
CA GLY A 271 9.10 -2.64 -2.34
C GLY A 271 8.78 -1.39 -3.18
N PHE A 272 7.76 -0.60 -2.82
CA PHE A 272 7.42 0.65 -3.53
C PHE A 272 8.39 1.81 -3.26
N LEU A 273 9.29 1.68 -2.29
CA LEU A 273 10.41 2.61 -2.08
C LEU A 273 11.70 2.15 -2.78
N GLN A 274 11.67 1.01 -3.48
CA GLN A 274 12.82 0.51 -4.22
C GLN A 274 12.97 1.24 -5.55
N LEU A 275 14.15 1.82 -5.77
CA LEU A 275 14.50 2.61 -6.96
C LEU A 275 15.19 1.76 -8.04
N THR A 276 15.55 0.53 -7.70
CA THR A 276 16.23 -0.47 -8.53
C THR A 276 15.74 -1.87 -8.17
N ASP A 277 15.86 -2.83 -9.09
CA ASP A 277 15.36 -4.20 -8.92
C ASP A 277 16.04 -4.98 -7.77
N ASP A 278 17.23 -4.54 -7.34
CA ASP A 278 17.92 -5.07 -6.16
C ASP A 278 17.82 -4.11 -4.96
N THR A 279 17.52 -4.71 -3.81
CA THR A 279 17.29 -4.02 -2.53
C THR A 279 18.52 -3.29 -1.99
N ILE A 280 19.73 -3.83 -2.23
CA ILE A 280 20.99 -3.29 -1.68
C ILE A 280 21.41 -2.05 -2.47
N SER A 281 21.42 -2.16 -3.80
CA SER A 281 21.64 -1.04 -4.71
C SER A 281 20.60 0.07 -4.53
N SER A 282 19.33 -0.27 -4.29
CA SER A 282 18.29 0.72 -4.03
C SER A 282 18.57 1.53 -2.77
N ALA A 283 18.98 0.88 -1.68
CA ALA A 283 19.35 1.55 -0.43
C ALA A 283 20.58 2.46 -0.62
N ALA A 284 21.56 2.04 -1.43
CA ALA A 284 22.74 2.83 -1.78
C ALA A 284 22.41 4.05 -2.67
N VAL A 285 21.41 3.95 -3.54
CA VAL A 285 20.93 5.08 -4.36
C VAL A 285 20.15 6.09 -3.50
N ALA A 286 19.26 5.62 -2.62
CA ALA A 286 18.42 6.49 -1.78
C ALA A 286 19.19 7.22 -0.67
N THR A 287 20.28 6.62 -0.17
CA THR A 287 21.18 7.26 0.81
C THR A 287 22.12 8.29 0.18
N ARG A 288 22.20 8.37 -1.16
CA ARG A 288 22.96 9.40 -1.86
C ARG A 288 22.21 10.73 -1.80
N PRO A 289 22.82 11.83 -1.29
CA PRO A 289 22.11 13.08 -1.08
C PRO A 289 21.51 13.64 -2.39
N PRO A 290 20.22 13.99 -2.42
CA PRO A 290 19.59 14.58 -3.58
C PRO A 290 20.17 15.98 -3.85
N ALA A 291 20.24 16.36 -5.13
CA ALA A 291 20.91 17.59 -5.54
C ALA A 291 20.28 18.89 -4.97
N ARG A 292 19.03 18.87 -4.48
CA ARG A 292 18.39 19.99 -3.77
C ARG A 292 17.25 19.60 -2.83
N LYS A 293 17.30 20.24 -1.65
CA LYS A 293 16.23 20.83 -0.81
C LYS A 293 15.29 19.96 0.05
N ARG A 294 15.28 20.35 1.33
CA ARG A 294 14.18 20.48 2.32
C ARG A 294 13.21 19.30 2.51
N GLU A 295 13.05 18.97 3.79
CA GLU A 295 12.04 18.07 4.33
C GLU A 295 11.26 18.80 5.46
N ARG A 296 10.03 18.36 5.77
CA ARG A 296 9.27 18.82 6.95
C ARG A 296 9.17 17.66 7.96
N PRO A 297 9.65 17.80 9.21
CA PRO A 297 9.55 16.74 10.18
C PRO A 297 8.11 16.56 10.65
N CYS A 298 7.68 15.31 10.74
CA CYS A 298 6.42 14.91 11.36
C CYS A 298 6.75 14.35 12.74
N THR A 299 6.19 14.93 13.81
CA THR A 299 6.67 14.69 15.18
C THR A 299 6.27 13.33 15.75
N ARG A 300 5.25 12.67 15.19
CA ARG A 300 4.80 11.33 15.61
C ARG A 300 3.85 10.70 14.58
N THR A 301 3.80 9.38 14.53
CA THR A 301 2.68 8.66 13.90
C THR A 301 1.38 8.89 14.69
N SER A 302 0.28 9.22 14.02
CA SER A 302 -1.01 9.36 14.71
C SER A 302 -1.53 7.98 15.18
N PRO A 303 -2.21 7.88 16.33
CA PRO A 303 -2.72 6.62 16.86
C PRO A 303 -4.02 6.16 16.16
N THR A 304 -4.32 6.65 14.96
CA THR A 304 -5.60 6.47 14.24
C THR A 304 -5.74 5.03 13.73
N ARG A 305 -6.01 4.12 14.66
CA ARG A 305 -6.32 2.72 14.39
C ARG A 305 -7.68 2.65 13.69
N VAL A 306 -7.66 2.51 12.36
CA VAL A 306 -8.85 2.27 11.53
C VAL A 306 -9.65 1.12 12.15
N ARG A 307 -10.81 1.42 12.74
CA ARG A 307 -11.70 0.39 13.30
C ARG A 307 -12.25 -0.43 12.14
N ARG A 308 -12.01 -1.73 12.16
CA ARG A 308 -12.57 -2.68 11.19
C ARG A 308 -14.10 -2.61 11.21
N PRO A 309 -14.78 -2.28 10.10
CA PRO A 309 -16.20 -2.59 9.95
C PRO A 309 -16.36 -4.11 9.90
N ALA A 310 -17.31 -4.65 10.65
CA ALA A 310 -17.57 -6.09 10.72
C ALA A 310 -18.67 -6.53 9.74
N THR A 311 -18.62 -6.08 8.48
CA THR A 311 -19.51 -6.59 7.41
C THR A 311 -18.96 -6.37 6.00
N GLU A 312 -19.12 -7.43 5.19
CA GLU A 312 -19.15 -7.46 3.71
C GLU A 312 -17.86 -7.24 2.88
N ARG A 313 -17.91 -7.72 1.64
CA ARG A 313 -16.78 -8.11 0.77
C ARG A 313 -16.40 -7.00 -0.21
N ARG A 314 -15.30 -6.26 0.06
CA ARG A 314 -14.53 -5.57 -1.00
C ARG A 314 -13.00 -5.66 -0.77
N SER A 315 -12.27 -5.91 -1.86
CA SER A 315 -10.81 -5.85 -2.06
C SER A 315 -9.90 -6.19 -0.86
N GLY A 316 -9.26 -7.37 -0.90
CA GLY A 316 -8.24 -7.77 0.09
C GLY A 316 -6.98 -6.91 0.10
N TRP A 317 -6.65 -6.25 -1.02
CA TRP A 317 -5.41 -5.49 -1.23
C TRP A 317 -5.29 -4.24 -0.33
N ARG A 318 -6.41 -3.58 -0.02
CA ARG A 318 -6.44 -2.31 0.75
C ARG A 318 -6.08 -2.47 2.24
N ARG A 319 -5.88 -3.68 2.75
CA ARG A 319 -5.66 -3.98 4.18
C ARG A 319 -4.22 -3.76 4.69
N SER A 320 -3.26 -3.50 3.79
CA SER A 320 -1.83 -3.52 4.10
C SER A 320 -1.15 -2.12 4.12
N PHE A 321 -1.78 -1.14 3.48
CA PHE A 321 -1.11 0.08 2.99
C PHE A 321 -0.98 1.19 4.06
N MET A 322 -2.06 1.50 4.79
CA MET A 322 -2.15 2.72 5.60
C MET A 322 -1.35 2.70 6.91
N ASP A 323 -1.10 1.53 7.53
CA ASP A 323 -0.47 1.44 8.86
C ASP A 323 1.08 1.37 8.80
N ARG A 324 1.67 1.31 7.60
CA ARG A 324 3.13 1.14 7.40
C ARG A 324 3.88 2.41 7.02
N ALA A 325 3.34 3.23 6.11
CA ALA A 325 4.08 4.34 5.49
C ALA A 325 4.70 5.33 6.50
N ALA A 326 3.99 5.64 7.59
CA ALA A 326 4.46 6.58 8.61
C ALA A 326 5.62 6.05 9.50
N ARG A 327 6.06 4.79 9.32
CA ARG A 327 7.19 4.17 10.05
C ARG A 327 8.40 3.84 9.17
N CYS A 328 8.40 4.25 7.90
CA CYS A 328 9.43 3.86 6.92
C CYS A 328 10.73 4.69 6.98
N ILE A 329 10.71 5.89 7.58
CA ILE A 329 11.85 6.82 7.64
C ILE A 329 12.27 6.98 9.10
N SER A 330 13.57 6.91 9.38
CA SER A 330 14.14 7.13 10.72
C SER A 330 14.55 8.59 10.91
N GLU A 331 14.34 9.14 12.11
CA GLU A 331 15.01 10.39 12.51
C GLU A 331 16.54 10.23 12.44
N PRO A 332 17.29 11.28 12.06
CA PRO A 332 18.74 11.20 11.92
C PRO A 332 19.42 11.01 13.28
N VAL A 333 20.43 10.13 13.32
CA VAL A 333 21.33 10.01 14.47
C VAL A 333 22.11 11.32 14.61
N ASN A 334 21.88 12.04 15.70
CA ASN A 334 22.45 13.35 15.95
C ASN A 334 23.96 13.25 16.22
N SER A 335 24.78 13.35 15.17
CA SER A 335 26.25 13.33 15.22
C SER A 335 26.82 14.70 15.61
N GLY A 336 26.46 15.15 16.80
CA GLY A 336 26.94 16.40 17.41
C GLY A 336 27.19 16.21 18.90
N GLY A 337 28.46 16.06 19.27
CA GLY A 337 28.84 15.97 20.68
C GLY A 337 28.55 17.29 21.40
N CYS A 338 27.68 17.26 22.41
CA CYS A 338 27.57 18.32 23.40
C CYS A 338 27.67 17.69 24.79
N GLU A 339 28.90 17.63 25.28
CA GLU A 339 29.23 17.14 26.62
C GLU A 339 28.75 18.15 27.67
N GLN A 340 27.57 17.92 28.24
CA GLN A 340 27.11 18.65 29.42
C GLN A 340 26.90 17.72 30.60
N SER A 341 27.90 17.70 31.47
CA SER A 341 27.84 17.12 32.80
C SER A 341 26.82 17.90 33.66
N THR A 342 25.74 17.24 34.07
CA THR A 342 24.95 17.63 35.26
C THR A 342 24.56 16.41 36.09
N LYS A 343 25.44 16.10 37.06
CA LYS A 343 25.20 15.44 38.36
C LYS A 343 23.94 14.56 38.50
N THR A 344 24.21 13.26 38.60
CA THR A 344 23.37 12.27 39.28
C THR A 344 22.87 12.74 40.64
N THR A 345 21.55 12.75 40.85
CA THR A 345 20.94 12.61 42.19
C THR A 345 19.77 11.63 42.08
N SER A 346 20.04 10.38 42.46
CA SER A 346 19.00 9.36 42.68
C SER A 346 18.36 9.59 44.05
N ILE A 347 17.04 9.72 44.10
CA ILE A 347 16.26 9.43 45.31
C ILE A 347 15.00 8.67 44.90
N ALA A 348 14.95 7.39 45.25
CA ALA A 348 13.75 6.58 45.20
C ALA A 348 13.64 5.69 46.44
N SER A 349 12.41 5.55 46.93
CA SER A 349 11.93 4.60 47.95
C SER A 349 12.26 4.85 49.44
N GLY A 350 11.27 4.56 50.29
CA GLY A 350 11.50 3.56 51.34
C GLY A 350 11.46 4.00 52.82
N ARG A 351 10.25 4.14 53.36
CA ARG A 351 9.83 3.81 54.76
C ARG A 351 10.76 4.14 55.97
N LYS A 352 10.20 4.96 56.88
CA LYS A 352 10.26 4.91 58.37
C LYS A 352 10.79 3.59 59.00
N PRO A 353 11.48 3.61 60.18
CA PRO A 353 10.79 4.01 61.43
C PRO A 353 11.59 4.56 62.65
N PHE A 354 10.81 4.95 63.68
CA PHE A 354 11.05 5.07 65.13
C PHE A 354 11.97 6.16 65.76
N ALA A 355 11.40 6.80 66.80
CA ALA A 355 11.94 7.34 68.08
C ALA A 355 13.23 8.19 68.08
N ASN A 356 13.36 9.26 68.89
CA ASN A 356 12.54 9.79 70.00
C ASN A 356 12.13 11.25 69.75
#